data_AF-A0A6P1BYZ7-F1
#
_entry.id   AF-A0A6P1BYZ7-F1
#
_cell.length_a   1.000
_cell.length_b   1.000
_cell.length_c   1.000
_cell.angle_alpha   90.00
_cell.angle_beta   90.00
_cell.angle_gamma   90.00
#
_symmetry.space_group_name_H-M   'P 1'
#
loop_
_entity.id
_entity.type
_entity.pdbx_description
1 polymer ?
#
loop_
_entity_poly.entity_id
_entity_poly.type
_entity_poly.pdbx_seq_one_letter_code
_entity_poly.pdbx_strand_id
1 'polypeptide(L)'
;MKPQTDSAIDELMSRPLSERARGFLREVQHSGGRADVAHDSIRQRLAQECRRCGYLHICADERTVKLTGLGQAYLDRLMRAN
;
A
#
# COMPACT_ATOMS: atom_id res chain seq x y z
N MET A 1 28.54 -0.71 -13.26
CA MET A 1 27.56 -1.17 -12.24
C MET A 1 26.21 -1.28 -12.93
N LYS A 2 25.63 -2.49 -13.02
CA LYS A 2 24.26 -2.66 -13.55
C LYS A 2 23.26 -2.19 -12.48
N PRO A 3 22.15 -1.54 -12.82
CA PRO A 3 21.15 -1.14 -11.84
C PRO A 3 20.49 -2.42 -11.29
N GLN A 4 20.95 -2.89 -10.12
CA GLN A 4 20.29 -3.97 -9.37
C GLN A 4 18.90 -3.58 -8.84
N THR A 5 18.47 -2.35 -9.09
CA THR A 5 17.20 -1.79 -8.65
C THR A 5 16.00 -2.32 -9.45
N ASP A 6 16.19 -2.75 -10.71
CA ASP A 6 15.07 -3.10 -11.59
C ASP A 6 14.32 -4.37 -11.16
N SER A 7 15.01 -5.46 -10.81
CA SER A 7 14.35 -6.73 -10.48
C SER A 7 13.50 -6.70 -9.20
N ALA A 8 13.97 -6.01 -8.15
CA ALA A 8 13.20 -5.87 -6.91
C ALA A 8 11.97 -4.96 -7.11
N ILE A 9 12.05 -4.02 -8.06
CA ILE A 9 10.94 -3.13 -8.43
C ILE A 9 9.92 -3.88 -9.28
N ASP A 10 10.35 -4.69 -10.25
CA ASP A 10 9.47 -5.54 -11.05
C ASP A 10 8.71 -6.52 -10.15
N GLU A 11 9.39 -7.12 -9.17
CA GLU A 11 8.75 -8.02 -8.19
C GLU A 11 7.73 -7.30 -7.31
N LEU A 12 7.99 -6.04 -6.94
CA LEU A 12 7.03 -5.19 -6.22
C LEU A 12 5.80 -4.88 -7.07
N MET A 13 6.01 -4.53 -8.35
CA MET A 13 4.92 -4.22 -9.28
C MET A 13 4.18 -5.46 -9.79
N SER A 14 4.80 -6.64 -9.68
CA SER A 14 4.22 -7.95 -10.00
C SER A 14 3.10 -8.38 -9.04
N ARG A 15 2.92 -7.68 -7.91
CA ARG A 15 1.78 -7.88 -7.00
C ARG A 15 0.67 -6.89 -7.35
N PRO A 16 -0.30 -7.25 -8.22
CA PRO A 16 -1.31 -6.31 -8.66
C PRO A 16 -2.26 -5.95 -7.51
N LEU A 17 -2.21 -4.68 -7.09
CA LEU A 17 -3.33 -4.04 -6.42
C LEU A 17 -4.38 -3.61 -7.45
N SER A 18 -5.65 -3.76 -7.09
CA SER A 18 -6.76 -3.11 -7.79
C SER A 18 -6.60 -1.59 -7.78
N GLU A 19 -7.18 -0.90 -8.77
CA GLU A 19 -7.13 0.57 -8.83
C GLU A 19 -7.71 1.22 -7.56
N ARG A 20 -8.79 0.63 -7.02
CA ARG A 20 -9.39 1.08 -5.75
C ARG A 20 -8.44 0.90 -4.57
N ALA A 21 -7.70 -0.20 -4.50
CA ALA A 21 -6.72 -0.41 -3.44
C ALA A 21 -5.51 0.53 -3.58
N ARG A 22 -5.07 0.84 -4.81
CA ARG A 22 -4.06 1.89 -5.04
C ARG A 22 -4.56 3.26 -4.61
N GLY A 23 -5.81 3.60 -4.93
CA GLY A 23 -6.47 4.84 -4.48
C GLY A 23 -6.50 4.93 -2.95
N PHE A 24 -6.95 3.87 -2.29
CA PHE A 24 -6.95 3.79 -0.83
C PHE A 24 -5.54 3.91 -0.24
N LEU A 25 -4.54 3.25 -0.81
CA LEU A 25 -3.15 3.34 -0.34
C LEU A 25 -2.61 4.78 -0.44
N ARG A 26 -2.95 5.50 -1.51
CA ARG A 26 -2.67 6.93 -1.65
C ARG A 26 -3.40 7.75 -0.57
N GLU A 27 -4.68 7.51 -0.29
CA GLU A 27 -5.40 8.20 0.79
C GLU A 27 -4.71 8.03 2.15
N VAL A 28 -4.26 6.81 2.47
CA VAL A 28 -3.51 6.53 3.70
C VAL A 28 -2.21 7.33 3.75
N GLN A 29 -1.46 7.41 2.64
CA GLN A 29 -0.26 8.23 2.55
C GLN A 29 -0.55 9.72 2.78
N HIS A 30 -1.58 10.28 2.14
CA HIS A 30 -1.99 11.68 2.32
C HIS A 30 -2.43 11.97 3.76
N SER A 31 -2.96 10.97 4.46
CA SER A 31 -3.35 11.05 5.87
C SER A 31 -2.17 10.89 6.85
N GLY A 32 -0.93 10.99 6.36
CA GLY A 32 0.28 10.83 7.18
C GLY A 32 0.67 9.37 7.42
N GLY A 33 0.25 8.46 6.54
CA GLY A 33 0.61 7.04 6.61
C GLY A 33 -0.24 6.21 7.58
N ARG A 34 -1.35 6.74 8.09
CA ARG A 34 -2.28 6.04 8.99
C ARG A 34 -3.72 6.35 8.63
N ALA A 35 -4.62 5.38 8.79
CA ALA A 35 -6.05 5.59 8.59
C ALA A 35 -6.89 4.68 9.49
N ASP A 36 -8.09 5.16 9.84
CA ASP A 36 -9.14 4.34 10.47
C ASP A 36 -9.98 3.65 9.39
N VAL A 37 -10.26 2.37 9.62
CA VAL A 37 -11.08 1.50 8.77
C VAL A 37 -12.17 0.79 9.57
N ALA A 38 -12.39 1.15 10.84
CA ALA A 38 -13.25 0.39 11.76
C ALA A 38 -14.72 0.29 11.31
N HIS A 39 -15.22 1.36 10.70
CA HIS A 39 -16.65 1.53 10.42
C HIS A 39 -16.99 1.47 8.93
N ASP A 40 -16.04 1.04 8.10
CA ASP A 40 -16.21 1.00 6.64
C ASP A 40 -15.71 -0.34 6.10
N SER A 41 -16.67 -1.22 5.80
CA SER A 41 -16.41 -2.57 5.28
C SER A 41 -15.66 -2.57 3.94
N ILE A 42 -15.81 -1.53 3.12
CA ILE A 42 -15.08 -1.38 1.87
C ILE A 42 -13.62 -1.05 2.19
N ARG A 43 -13.37 -0.09 3.07
CA ARG A 43 -12.01 0.25 3.51
C ARG A 43 -11.32 -0.92 4.20
N GLN A 44 -12.02 -1.72 5.00
CA GLN A 44 -11.45 -2.94 5.58
C GLN A 44 -11.03 -3.93 4.51
N ARG A 45 -11.87 -4.16 3.49
CA ARG A 45 -11.53 -5.06 2.38
C ARG A 45 -10.31 -4.56 1.59
N LEU A 46 -10.24 -3.26 1.30
CA LEU A 46 -9.09 -2.66 0.61
C LEU A 46 -7.82 -2.73 1.48
N ALA A 47 -7.94 -2.51 2.79
CA ALA A 47 -6.84 -2.66 3.73
C ALA A 47 -6.31 -4.11 3.77
N GLN A 48 -7.19 -5.11 3.73
CA GLN A 48 -6.80 -6.51 3.67
C GLN A 48 -6.08 -6.85 2.36
N GLU A 49 -6.52 -6.31 1.22
CA GLU A 49 -5.83 -6.46 -0.06
C GLU A 49 -4.42 -5.87 0.00
N CYS A 50 -4.28 -4.62 0.45
CA CYS A 50 -2.99 -3.98 0.65
C CYS A 50 -2.10 -4.73 1.66
N ARG A 51 -2.69 -5.31 2.72
CA ARG A 51 -1.97 -6.14 3.71
C ARG A 51 -1.42 -7.41 3.07
N ARG A 52 -2.19 -8.09 2.23
CA ARG A 52 -1.76 -9.32 1.53
C ARG A 52 -0.53 -9.08 0.65
N CYS A 53 -0.41 -7.89 0.08
CA CYS A 53 0.76 -7.50 -0.70
C CYS A 53 1.94 -6.99 0.16
N GLY A 54 1.73 -6.75 1.45
CA GLY A 54 2.72 -6.24 2.40
C GLY A 54 2.80 -4.71 2.46
N TYR A 55 1.86 -3.99 1.85
CA TYR A 55 1.90 -2.52 1.75
C TYR A 55 1.30 -1.81 2.96
N LEU A 56 0.32 -2.42 3.60
CA LEU A 56 -0.26 -1.95 4.85
C LEU A 56 -0.08 -2.98 5.97
N HIS A 57 0.01 -2.47 7.19
CA HIS A 57 -0.12 -3.25 8.41
C HIS A 57 -1.44 -2.89 9.09
N ILE A 58 -2.27 -3.88 9.39
CA ILE A 58 -3.47 -3.72 10.23
C ILE A 58 -3.00 -3.84 11.68
N CYS A 59 -3.23 -2.82 12.48
CA CYS A 59 -2.83 -2.79 13.88
C CYS A 59 -3.63 -3.78 14.72
N ALA A 60 -3.15 -4.07 15.93
CA ALA A 60 -3.80 -5.04 16.83
C ALA A 60 -5.22 -4.64 17.24
N ASP A 61 -5.56 -3.35 17.18
CA ASP A 61 -6.92 -2.85 17.39
C ASP A 61 -7.89 -3.22 16.26
N GLU A 62 -7.40 -3.76 15.13
CA GLU A 62 -8.15 -4.11 13.91
C GLU A 62 -8.92 -2.95 13.26
N ARG A 63 -8.76 -1.74 13.80
CA ARG A 63 -9.47 -0.52 13.40
C ARG A 63 -8.58 0.40 12.60
N THR A 64 -7.28 0.34 12.83
CA THR A 64 -6.32 1.25 12.21
C THR A 64 -5.31 0.51 11.34
N VAL A 65 -4.94 1.17 10.25
CA VAL A 65 -3.90 0.71 9.33
C VAL A 65 -2.71 1.65 9.35
N LYS A 66 -1.53 1.11 9.06
CA LYS A 66 -0.28 1.84 8.90
C LYS A 66 0.35 1.52 7.57
N LEU A 67 0.86 2.55 6.89
CA LEU A 67 1.70 2.40 5.71
C LEU A 67 3.05 1.79 6.10
N THR A 68 3.45 0.76 5.36
CA THR A 68 4.76 0.11 5.54
C THR A 68 5.81 0.77 4.64
N GLY A 69 7.09 0.46 4.87
CA GLY A 69 8.16 0.88 3.96
C GLY A 69 7.98 0.35 2.52
N LEU A 70 7.44 -0.86 2.36
CA LEU A 70 7.12 -1.42 1.05
C LEU A 70 5.98 -0.65 0.36
N GLY A 71 4.94 -0.30 1.12
CA GLY A 71 3.82 0.50 0.60
C GLY A 71 4.26 1.90 0.18
N GLN A 72 5.16 2.51 0.95
CA GLN A 72 5.75 3.81 0.61
C GLN A 72 6.59 3.71 -0.68
N ALA A 73 7.48 2.72 -0.78
CA ALA A 73 8.29 2.50 -1.98
C ALA A 73 7.43 2.21 -3.23
N TYR A 74 6.34 1.46 -3.06
CA TYR A 74 5.37 1.20 -4.11
C TYR A 74 4.73 2.50 -4.62
N LEU A 75 4.24 3.36 -3.72
CA LEU A 75 3.64 4.64 -4.08
C LEU A 75 4.65 5.60 -4.72
N ASP A 76 5.85 5.71 -4.17
CA ASP A 76 6.93 6.54 -4.73
C ASP A 76 7.25 6.14 -6.17
N ARG A 77 7.26 4.83 -6.46
CA ARG A 77 7.46 4.34 -7.83
C ARG A 77 6.25 4.62 -8.71
N LEU A 78 5.03 4.41 -8.22
CA LEU A 78 3.78 4.68 -8.93
C LEU A 78 3.68 6.15 -9.36
N MET A 79 4.17 7.08 -8.53
CA MET A 79 4.18 8.51 -8.81
C MET A 79 5.29 8.94 -9.79
N ARG A 80 6.40 8.18 -9.87
CA ARG A 80 7.49 8.44 -10.81
C ARG A 80 7.28 7.82 -12.19
N ALA A 81 6.38 6.84 -12.30
CA ALA A 81 6.07 6.13 -13.54
C ALA A 81 4.94 6.78 -14.36
N ASN A 82 4.45 7.93 -13.92
CA ASN A 82 3.38 8.72 -14.54
C ASN A 82 3.90 10.11 -14.91
#